data_AF-A0AAF0F6G6-F1
#
_entry.id   AF-A0AAF0F6G6-F1
#
_cell.length_a   1.000
_cell.length_b   1.000
_cell.length_c   1.000
_cell.angle_alpha   90.00
_cell.angle_beta   90.00
_cell.angle_gamma   90.00
#
_symmetry.space_group_name_H-M   'P 1'
#
loop_
_entity.id
_entity.type
_entity.pdbx_description
1 polymer ?
#
loop_
_entity_poly.entity_id
_entity_poly.type
_entity_poly.pdbx_seq_one_letter_code
_entity_poly.pdbx_strand_id
1 'polypeptide(L)'
;MDEEALRAMLPMGFGKQAPRKGKASIEIAPEPQEEYDSAEESDGPGAFPQVPSTRPAPQAAPVPELEPEAEPTPAPAPVHELSDEEQEATRKRARHDPAELGVGRTLEYAGLPLEHNVSLKDHTKTISALAVDPSGTRVATGSHDYEVKLWDFGGMTQSFRPFRTWEPAENYPVVQLDFSPISRNLLCVNATTQPRVYDYQGDELAVYRKGDVFMRDMKHTTGHVTEATCGAWHPTDTNTFMTGGSDSTIRVWDIDFLASQKIVIVVRSKERGTKTKVTAATYTPDARAIVAACQDGALHMWSTSGSYARPSATVERAHANHAGASGLAVASDSVTVASRGMDDTVKLWDLRSLKRPVAVQENVPCSSEHCEVVFSPNNEHVVTGTAAIPRQAKATATPDDPADLLSEWGQLAVFSGKDLAQELVHPVDRSSVTRLCWQPRINQVLAATRAGAVHVYYDDEASQLGAKLGVKRRDKVRANPFGIEQLANGHAPDVPIFMPDDEDAVFETDEQRIHKLRRDPVKTKLPQMPVRGQGRGGRIGTSETTHLIKDMYLDQAQLRMQDPREALLKYADKAEKDPRWTSIYAKTQPKTIYSKETGDEE
;
A
#
# COMPACT_ATOMS: atom_id res chain seq x y z
N MET A 1 72.20 29.93 -27.51
CA MET A 1 71.79 30.33 -26.15
C MET A 1 70.44 29.70 -25.80
N ASP A 2 70.30 28.42 -26.16
CA ASP A 2 70.17 27.26 -25.27
C ASP A 2 68.97 27.26 -24.31
N GLU A 3 67.85 26.77 -24.85
CA GLU A 3 66.57 26.44 -24.19
C GLU A 3 66.72 25.45 -23.01
N GLU A 4 67.86 24.79 -22.88
CA GLU A 4 68.15 23.86 -21.78
C GLU A 4 68.36 24.56 -20.45
N ALA A 5 68.84 25.81 -20.44
CA ALA A 5 69.01 26.60 -19.22
C ALA A 5 67.67 27.07 -18.62
N LEU A 6 66.65 27.26 -19.47
CA LEU A 6 65.30 27.68 -19.05
C LEU A 6 64.47 26.54 -18.45
N ARG A 7 64.76 25.28 -18.81
CA ARG A 7 64.08 24.10 -18.26
C ARG A 7 64.56 23.71 -16.85
N ALA A 8 65.71 24.21 -16.41
CA ALA A 8 66.29 23.92 -15.10
C ALA A 8 65.76 24.79 -13.94
N MET A 9 64.93 25.81 -14.23
CA MET A 9 64.48 26.80 -13.22
C MET A 9 63.04 26.62 -12.71
N LEU A 10 62.34 25.52 -13.04
CA LEU A 10 60.99 25.26 -12.53
C LEU A 10 60.97 24.14 -11.46
N PRO A 11 60.37 24.38 -10.28
CA PRO A 11 60.46 23.47 -9.15
C PRO A 11 59.64 22.20 -9.34
N MET A 12 60.28 21.06 -9.05
CA MET A 12 59.76 19.70 -9.17
C MET A 12 58.62 19.43 -8.17
N GLY A 13 57.42 19.19 -8.70
CA GLY A 13 56.27 18.66 -7.99
C GLY A 13 56.29 17.13 -7.90
N PHE A 14 56.06 16.65 -6.69
CA PHE A 14 55.98 15.27 -6.21
C PHE A 14 55.32 14.23 -7.14
N GLY A 15 56.01 13.09 -7.33
CA GLY A 15 55.41 11.75 -7.24
C GLY A 15 54.91 11.07 -8.52
N LYS A 16 55.82 10.42 -9.27
CA LYS A 16 55.48 9.24 -10.10
C LYS A 16 56.50 8.13 -9.84
N GLN A 17 56.01 6.98 -9.37
CA GLN A 17 56.79 5.77 -9.16
C GLN A 17 57.18 5.13 -10.51
N ALA A 18 58.42 4.65 -10.58
CA ALA A 18 59.01 3.95 -11.72
C ALA A 18 58.46 2.51 -11.89
N PRO A 19 58.44 1.95 -13.12
CA PRO A 19 57.98 0.60 -13.38
C PRO A 19 59.05 -0.44 -13.00
N ARG A 20 58.69 -1.42 -12.18
CA ARG A 20 59.52 -2.61 -11.92
C ARG A 20 59.27 -3.67 -13.00
N LYS A 21 60.35 -4.07 -13.68
CA LYS A 21 60.39 -5.26 -14.54
C LYS A 21 60.36 -6.55 -13.72
N GLY A 22 59.44 -7.44 -14.10
CA GLY A 22 59.68 -8.87 -14.32
C GLY A 22 59.85 -9.80 -13.12
N LYS A 23 58.87 -10.69 -12.90
CA LYS A 23 59.08 -12.12 -12.61
C LYS A 23 57.87 -12.94 -13.08
N ALA A 24 58.17 -14.18 -13.46
CA ALA A 24 57.42 -15.10 -14.31
C ALA A 24 56.00 -15.45 -13.85
N SER A 25 55.11 -15.58 -14.84
CA SER A 25 53.77 -16.16 -14.77
C SER A 25 53.84 -17.69 -14.76
N ILE A 26 53.17 -18.31 -13.79
CA ILE A 26 52.76 -19.72 -13.83
C ILE A 26 51.25 -19.74 -14.10
N GLU A 27 50.88 -20.59 -15.04
CA GLU A 27 49.56 -20.77 -15.65
C GLU A 27 48.45 -21.11 -14.63
N ILE A 28 47.27 -20.54 -14.84
CA ILE A 28 45.99 -21.01 -14.29
C ILE A 28 45.02 -21.11 -15.48
N ALA A 29 44.42 -22.31 -15.63
CA ALA A 29 43.52 -22.67 -16.71
C ALA A 29 42.16 -21.95 -16.65
N PRO A 30 41.53 -21.63 -17.80
CA PRO A 30 40.17 -21.11 -17.88
C PRO A 30 39.11 -22.23 -17.93
N GLU A 31 37.96 -21.99 -17.29
CA GLU A 31 36.73 -22.78 -17.44
C GLU A 31 36.07 -22.54 -18.82
N PRO A 32 35.33 -23.52 -19.37
CA PRO A 32 34.83 -23.46 -20.75
C PRO A 32 33.58 -22.58 -20.88
N GLN A 33 33.60 -21.67 -21.86
CA GLN A 33 32.43 -20.96 -22.38
C GLN A 33 31.98 -21.65 -23.67
N GLU A 34 30.69 -21.98 -23.75
CA GLU A 34 30.06 -22.55 -24.95
C GLU A 34 29.90 -21.47 -26.03
N GLU A 35 30.47 -21.76 -27.20
CA GLU A 35 30.37 -20.94 -28.42
C GLU A 35 28.99 -21.10 -29.07
N TYR A 36 28.31 -19.98 -29.30
CA TYR A 36 27.21 -19.89 -30.28
C TYR A 36 27.80 -19.31 -31.57
N ASP A 37 27.98 -20.18 -32.57
CA ASP A 37 28.39 -19.78 -33.91
C ASP A 37 27.15 -19.41 -34.75
N SER A 38 27.29 -18.31 -35.48
CA SER A 38 26.28 -17.73 -36.35
C SER A 38 26.71 -17.89 -37.80
N ALA A 39 25.91 -18.55 -38.63
CA ALA A 39 25.94 -18.37 -40.08
C ALA A 39 24.66 -18.91 -40.74
N GLU A 40 24.33 -18.27 -41.85
CA GLU A 40 23.04 -18.21 -42.52
C GLU A 40 22.78 -19.36 -43.53
N GLU A 41 21.55 -19.33 -44.05
CA GLU A 41 21.12 -19.74 -45.39
C GLU A 41 20.64 -21.18 -45.67
N SER A 42 19.34 -21.19 -46.03
CA SER A 42 18.74 -21.82 -47.22
C SER A 42 18.04 -23.18 -47.11
N ASP A 43 16.83 -23.16 -47.69
CA ASP A 43 16.11 -24.21 -48.39
C ASP A 43 15.56 -25.46 -47.67
N GLY A 44 14.23 -25.46 -47.56
CA GLY A 44 13.44 -26.51 -48.19
C GLY A 44 13.12 -27.76 -47.35
N PRO A 45 12.00 -28.46 -47.67
CA PRO A 45 11.08 -28.95 -46.65
C PRO A 45 11.35 -30.41 -46.28
N GLY A 46 11.29 -30.74 -44.99
CA GLY A 46 11.51 -32.13 -44.57
C GLY A 46 11.16 -32.40 -43.11
N ALA A 47 9.92 -32.85 -42.91
CA ALA A 47 9.48 -33.77 -41.86
C ALA A 47 10.02 -33.56 -40.43
N PHE A 48 9.23 -32.88 -39.59
CA PHE A 48 9.29 -33.05 -38.13
C PHE A 48 8.24 -34.05 -37.63
N PRO A 49 8.57 -34.79 -36.55
CA PRO A 49 7.83 -35.98 -36.12
C PRO A 49 6.55 -35.64 -35.36
N GLN A 50 5.58 -36.54 -35.50
CA GLN A 50 4.25 -36.47 -34.91
C GLN A 50 4.30 -36.35 -33.37
N VAL A 51 3.61 -35.35 -32.84
CA VAL A 51 3.20 -35.27 -31.43
C VAL A 51 1.68 -35.53 -31.39
N PRO A 52 1.18 -36.44 -30.53
CA PRO A 52 -0.15 -37.00 -30.67
C PRO A 52 -1.25 -36.00 -30.30
N SER A 53 -2.13 -35.73 -31.26
CA SER A 53 -3.39 -35.02 -31.07
C SER A 53 -4.38 -35.86 -30.26
N THR A 54 -4.72 -35.42 -29.06
CA THR A 54 -5.89 -35.94 -28.34
C THR A 54 -7.16 -35.36 -28.98
N ARG A 55 -7.79 -36.20 -29.79
CA ARG A 55 -9.11 -35.98 -30.39
C ARG A 55 -10.18 -35.95 -29.27
N PRO A 56 -11.07 -34.96 -29.21
CA PRO A 56 -12.28 -35.08 -28.41
C PRO A 56 -13.25 -36.07 -29.08
N ALA A 57 -13.88 -36.91 -28.26
CA ALA A 57 -14.85 -37.92 -28.64
C ALA A 57 -16.14 -37.30 -29.24
N PRO A 58 -16.91 -38.05 -30.06
CA PRO A 58 -17.97 -37.51 -30.89
C PRO A 58 -19.20 -37.07 -30.08
N GLN A 59 -19.83 -36.00 -30.57
CA GLN A 59 -21.11 -35.48 -30.12
C GLN A 59 -22.21 -36.53 -30.30
N ALA A 60 -22.91 -36.85 -29.20
CA ALA A 60 -24.20 -37.55 -29.24
C ALA A 60 -25.32 -36.54 -29.53
N ALA A 61 -26.27 -36.96 -30.36
CA ALA A 61 -27.44 -36.21 -30.80
C ALA A 61 -28.39 -35.82 -29.64
N PRO A 62 -29.25 -34.80 -29.81
CA PRO A 62 -30.02 -34.20 -28.73
C PRO A 62 -31.25 -35.05 -28.36
N VAL A 63 -31.50 -35.20 -27.06
CA VAL A 63 -32.73 -35.73 -26.47
C VAL A 63 -33.64 -34.52 -26.14
N PRO A 64 -34.97 -34.59 -26.34
CA PRO A 64 -35.83 -33.41 -26.31
C PRO A 64 -36.06 -32.89 -24.88
N GLU A 65 -36.23 -31.57 -24.80
CA GLU A 65 -36.66 -30.79 -23.62
C GLU A 65 -37.83 -31.44 -22.87
N LEU A 66 -37.60 -31.67 -21.57
CA LEU A 66 -38.64 -31.82 -20.56
C LEU A 66 -38.59 -30.56 -19.70
N GLU A 67 -39.71 -29.84 -19.67
CA GLU A 67 -39.95 -28.65 -18.86
C GLU A 67 -39.61 -28.92 -17.37
N PRO A 68 -38.93 -28.01 -16.65
CA PRO A 68 -38.78 -28.17 -15.22
C PRO A 68 -40.09 -27.76 -14.51
N GLU A 69 -40.66 -28.72 -13.78
CA GLU A 69 -41.72 -28.49 -12.81
C GLU A 69 -41.28 -27.45 -11.77
N ALA A 70 -42.21 -26.55 -11.43
CA ALA A 70 -42.02 -25.47 -10.47
C ALA A 70 -41.76 -26.00 -9.04
N GLU A 71 -40.65 -25.59 -8.43
CA GLU A 71 -40.43 -25.75 -6.99
C GLU A 71 -41.38 -24.84 -6.20
N PRO A 72 -41.98 -25.31 -5.09
CA PRO A 72 -42.89 -24.51 -4.27
C PRO A 72 -42.10 -23.47 -3.45
N THR A 73 -42.52 -22.22 -3.55
CA THR A 73 -42.05 -21.09 -2.73
C THR A 73 -42.13 -21.37 -1.23
N PRO A 74 -41.09 -21.06 -0.43
CA PRO A 74 -41.20 -21.11 1.03
C PRO A 74 -42.05 -19.92 1.53
N ALA A 75 -42.93 -20.20 2.50
CA ALA A 75 -43.80 -19.22 3.15
C ALA A 75 -42.99 -18.16 3.94
N PRO A 76 -43.49 -16.92 4.06
CA PRO A 76 -42.81 -15.85 4.78
C PRO A 76 -42.80 -16.11 6.30
N ALA A 77 -41.63 -15.88 6.92
CA ALA A 77 -41.45 -15.94 8.37
C ALA A 77 -42.23 -14.83 9.08
N PRO A 78 -42.68 -15.04 10.34
CA PRO A 78 -43.45 -14.05 11.09
C PRO A 78 -42.57 -12.86 11.50
N VAL A 79 -43.11 -11.66 11.33
CA VAL A 79 -42.49 -10.40 11.72
C VAL A 79 -42.58 -10.27 13.23
N HIS A 80 -41.46 -10.32 13.95
CA HIS A 80 -41.40 -9.96 15.36
C HIS A 80 -41.40 -8.43 15.48
N GLU A 81 -42.50 -7.87 15.99
CA GLU A 81 -42.58 -6.45 16.37
C GLU A 81 -41.68 -6.19 17.58
N LEU A 82 -40.69 -5.31 17.41
CA LEU A 82 -39.79 -4.87 18.47
C LEU A 82 -40.54 -3.98 19.47
N SER A 83 -40.30 -4.20 20.76
CA SER A 83 -40.91 -3.44 21.86
C SER A 83 -40.53 -1.95 21.84
N ASP A 84 -41.44 -1.10 22.32
CA ASP A 84 -41.32 0.37 22.28
C ASP A 84 -40.04 0.92 22.95
N GLU A 85 -39.44 0.19 23.90
CA GLU A 85 -38.20 0.59 24.57
C GLU A 85 -36.94 0.41 23.69
N GLU A 86 -36.91 -0.63 22.83
CA GLU A 86 -35.84 -0.82 21.84
C GLU A 86 -35.97 0.16 20.67
N GLN A 87 -37.20 0.57 20.34
CA GLN A 87 -37.48 1.64 19.39
C GLN A 87 -37.04 3.02 19.92
N GLU A 88 -37.13 3.25 21.23
CA GLU A 88 -36.66 4.50 21.84
C GLU A 88 -35.13 4.53 21.98
N ALA A 89 -34.48 3.39 22.23
CA ALA A 89 -33.02 3.26 22.26
C ALA A 89 -32.38 3.42 20.87
N THR A 90 -33.03 2.89 19.82
CA THR A 90 -32.64 3.12 18.42
C THR A 90 -32.89 4.57 17.99
N ARG A 91 -34.00 5.19 18.41
CA ARG A 91 -34.23 6.64 18.23
C ARG A 91 -33.21 7.53 18.95
N LYS A 92 -32.74 7.13 20.14
CA LYS A 92 -31.69 7.87 20.87
C LYS A 92 -30.28 7.68 20.25
N ARG A 93 -30.00 6.53 19.61
CA ARG A 93 -28.79 6.33 18.80
C ARG A 93 -28.84 7.05 17.44
N ALA A 94 -30.02 7.20 16.85
CA ALA A 94 -30.24 7.93 15.59
C ALA A 94 -30.16 9.47 15.71
N ARG A 95 -30.06 10.03 16.92
CA ARG A 95 -29.89 11.48 17.16
C ARG A 95 -28.45 12.00 16.90
N HIS A 96 -27.58 11.20 16.29
CA HIS A 96 -26.21 11.58 15.96
C HIS A 96 -25.83 11.38 14.49
N ASP A 97 -26.80 11.16 13.61
CA ASP A 97 -26.58 11.18 12.16
C ASP A 97 -26.73 12.61 11.60
N PRO A 98 -25.81 13.09 10.74
CA PRO A 98 -25.89 14.42 10.13
C PRO A 98 -27.07 14.63 9.16
N ALA A 99 -27.92 13.62 8.97
CA ALA A 99 -29.00 13.61 7.99
C ALA A 99 -30.22 14.47 8.36
N GLU A 100 -30.33 14.97 9.60
CA GLU A 100 -31.48 15.79 10.06
C GLU A 100 -31.22 17.31 10.06
N LEU A 101 -30.07 17.78 9.58
CA LEU A 101 -29.81 19.22 9.41
C LEU A 101 -30.21 19.71 8.00
N GLY A 102 -31.52 19.70 7.73
CA GLY A 102 -32.14 20.60 6.74
C GLY A 102 -31.51 20.66 5.34
N VAL A 103 -30.90 19.57 4.87
CA VAL A 103 -30.53 19.42 3.47
C VAL A 103 -31.81 19.13 2.72
N GLY A 104 -32.23 20.06 1.87
CA GLY A 104 -33.35 19.85 0.96
C GLY A 104 -33.18 18.49 0.28
N ARG A 105 -34.18 17.63 0.44
CA ARG A 105 -34.34 16.41 -0.34
C ARG A 105 -34.00 16.71 -1.79
N THR A 106 -32.96 16.04 -2.30
CA THR A 106 -32.93 15.48 -3.65
C THR A 106 -33.42 16.42 -4.76
N LEU A 107 -32.59 17.41 -5.11
CA LEU A 107 -32.28 17.53 -6.53
C LEU A 107 -31.26 16.41 -6.78
N GLU A 108 -31.71 15.39 -7.49
CA GLU A 108 -30.99 14.16 -7.84
C GLU A 108 -29.48 14.41 -7.94
N TYR A 109 -28.67 13.65 -7.19
CA TYR A 109 -27.24 13.55 -7.45
C TYR A 109 -27.12 13.16 -8.92
N ALA A 110 -26.82 14.12 -9.80
CA ALA A 110 -26.87 13.95 -11.25
C ALA A 110 -25.74 13.03 -11.73
N GLY A 111 -25.86 11.72 -11.45
CA GLY A 111 -24.85 10.71 -11.76
C GLY A 111 -23.53 10.83 -10.96
N LEU A 112 -23.49 11.61 -9.88
CA LEU A 112 -22.30 11.76 -9.03
C LEU A 112 -22.23 10.64 -7.98
N PRO A 113 -21.09 9.93 -7.82
CA PRO A 113 -20.98 8.78 -6.93
C PRO A 113 -20.75 9.21 -5.47
N LEU A 114 -21.72 9.89 -4.84
CA LEU A 114 -21.61 10.45 -3.49
C LEU A 114 -22.62 9.89 -2.47
N GLU A 115 -23.47 8.94 -2.86
CA GLU A 115 -24.56 8.45 -2.00
C GLU A 115 -24.07 7.65 -0.79
N HIS A 116 -23.17 6.69 -1.01
CA HIS A 116 -22.66 5.78 0.01
C HIS A 116 -21.18 6.05 0.30
N ASN A 117 -20.77 5.87 1.56
CA ASN A 117 -19.39 6.09 2.01
C ASN A 117 -18.85 4.85 2.72
N VAL A 118 -17.63 4.47 2.37
CA VAL A 118 -16.79 3.50 3.10
C VAL A 118 -15.53 4.21 3.62
N SER A 119 -15.21 4.05 4.90
CA SER A 119 -14.01 4.66 5.49
C SER A 119 -12.89 3.64 5.72
N LEU A 120 -11.71 3.90 5.18
CA LEU A 120 -10.46 3.20 5.46
C LEU A 120 -9.73 3.96 6.58
N LYS A 121 -9.77 3.43 7.81
CA LYS A 121 -9.22 4.08 9.01
C LYS A 121 -8.09 3.24 9.60
N ASP A 122 -6.85 3.55 9.21
CA ASP A 122 -5.67 2.87 9.75
C ASP A 122 -4.44 3.79 9.89
N HIS A 123 -4.39 4.93 9.20
CA HIS A 123 -3.31 5.89 9.40
C HIS A 123 -3.53 6.68 10.70
N THR A 124 -2.44 7.00 11.38
CA THR A 124 -2.47 7.76 12.64
C THR A 124 -2.30 9.27 12.41
N LYS A 125 -1.66 9.63 11.30
CA LYS A 125 -1.36 11.01 10.89
C LYS A 125 -2.03 11.34 9.57
N THR A 126 -1.79 12.56 9.11
CA THR A 126 -2.38 13.14 7.91
C THR A 126 -1.96 12.36 6.66
N ILE A 127 -2.92 12.02 5.81
CA ILE A 127 -2.65 11.40 4.51
C ILE A 127 -2.23 12.49 3.53
N SER A 128 -1.05 12.33 2.95
CA SER A 128 -0.42 13.27 2.03
C SER A 128 -0.44 12.79 0.59
N ALA A 129 -0.56 11.49 0.35
CA ALA A 129 -0.58 10.88 -0.96
C ALA A 129 -1.66 9.82 -1.08
N LEU A 130 -2.34 9.79 -2.22
CA LEU A 130 -3.37 8.82 -2.55
C LEU A 130 -3.22 8.48 -4.03
N ALA A 131 -3.15 7.19 -4.35
CA ALA A 131 -3.13 6.70 -5.72
C ALA A 131 -4.06 5.50 -5.85
N VAL A 132 -4.74 5.39 -6.99
CA VAL A 132 -5.62 4.27 -7.31
C VAL A 132 -5.08 3.60 -8.56
N ASP A 133 -5.09 2.27 -8.56
CA ASP A 133 -4.67 1.49 -9.73
C ASP A 133 -5.58 1.82 -10.94
N PRO A 134 -5.10 1.80 -12.19
CA PRO A 134 -5.94 2.04 -13.36
C PRO A 134 -7.13 1.09 -13.49
N SER A 135 -7.05 -0.15 -12.97
CA SER A 135 -8.20 -1.06 -12.88
C SER A 135 -9.13 -0.73 -11.71
N GLY A 136 -8.64 0.03 -10.74
CA GLY A 136 -9.28 0.44 -9.49
C GLY A 136 -9.46 -0.69 -8.47
N THR A 137 -8.78 -1.82 -8.67
CA THR A 137 -8.79 -2.93 -7.70
C THR A 137 -8.00 -2.62 -6.45
N ARG A 138 -6.94 -1.80 -6.57
CA ARG A 138 -6.08 -1.39 -5.46
C ARG A 138 -6.00 0.12 -5.28
N VAL A 139 -5.75 0.49 -4.02
CA VAL A 139 -5.48 1.85 -3.60
C VAL A 139 -4.19 1.85 -2.80
N ALA A 140 -3.35 2.85 -3.01
CA ALA A 140 -2.16 3.10 -2.20
C ALA A 140 -2.35 4.41 -1.45
N THR A 141 -2.08 4.40 -0.15
CA THR A 141 -2.14 5.59 0.70
C THR A 141 -0.78 5.83 1.31
N GLY A 142 -0.34 7.08 1.28
CA GLY A 142 0.91 7.54 1.90
C GLY A 142 0.60 8.65 2.88
N SER A 143 1.22 8.57 4.05
CA SER A 143 0.92 9.47 5.17
C SER A 143 2.19 10.08 5.76
N HIS A 144 1.99 11.09 6.60
CA HIS A 144 3.04 11.71 7.41
C HIS A 144 3.51 10.81 8.57
N ASP A 145 2.89 9.64 8.74
CA ASP A 145 3.38 8.56 9.61
C ASP A 145 4.55 7.78 9.01
N TYR A 146 5.00 8.16 7.81
CA TYR A 146 6.10 7.54 7.06
C TYR A 146 5.75 6.19 6.45
N GLU A 147 4.51 5.73 6.62
CA GLU A 147 4.05 4.45 6.10
C GLU A 147 3.33 4.63 4.76
N VAL A 148 3.54 3.65 3.88
CA VAL A 148 2.67 3.40 2.73
C VAL A 148 1.82 2.18 3.05
N LYS A 149 0.50 2.32 2.87
CA LYS A 149 -0.47 1.23 3.04
C LYS A 149 -1.10 0.91 1.69
N LEU A 150 -1.12 -0.37 1.37
CA LEU A 150 -1.82 -0.88 0.19
C LEU A 150 -3.15 -1.50 0.58
N TRP A 151 -4.16 -1.15 -0.20
CA TRP A 151 -5.53 -1.58 -0.03
C TRP A 151 -5.96 -2.38 -1.26
N ASP A 152 -6.61 -3.52 -1.06
CA ASP A 152 -7.09 -4.39 -2.12
C ASP A 152 -8.58 -4.68 -1.91
N PHE A 153 -9.44 -4.03 -2.69
CA PHE A 153 -10.89 -4.19 -2.56
C PHE A 153 -11.37 -5.62 -2.90
N GLY A 154 -10.59 -6.35 -3.70
CA GLY A 154 -10.87 -7.73 -4.07
C GLY A 154 -10.51 -8.73 -2.97
N GLY A 155 -9.59 -8.39 -2.07
CA GLY A 155 -9.21 -9.22 -0.91
C GLY A 155 -9.86 -8.79 0.40
N MET A 156 -10.33 -7.54 0.47
CA MET A 156 -10.89 -6.96 1.69
C MET A 156 -12.25 -7.52 2.07
N THR A 157 -12.44 -7.57 3.38
CA THR A 157 -13.72 -7.77 4.07
C THR A 157 -14.23 -6.43 4.60
N GLN A 158 -15.41 -6.45 5.23
CA GLN A 158 -16.06 -5.28 5.83
C GLN A 158 -15.21 -4.55 6.89
N SER A 159 -14.22 -5.21 7.51
CA SER A 159 -13.27 -4.56 8.40
C SER A 159 -12.28 -3.61 7.69
N PHE A 160 -12.17 -3.67 6.35
CA PHE A 160 -11.28 -2.83 5.54
C PHE A 160 -9.89 -2.66 6.15
N ARG A 161 -9.14 -3.76 6.30
CA ARG A 161 -7.75 -3.73 6.78
C ARG A 161 -6.76 -3.69 5.62
N PRO A 162 -5.66 -2.92 5.72
CA PRO A 162 -4.68 -2.87 4.65
C PRO A 162 -4.08 -4.26 4.40
N PHE A 163 -3.75 -4.53 3.14
CA PHE A 163 -3.12 -5.77 2.72
C PHE A 163 -1.64 -5.82 3.13
N ARG A 164 -0.93 -4.69 2.98
CA ARG A 164 0.49 -4.54 3.30
C ARG A 164 0.77 -3.12 3.78
N THR A 165 1.66 -3.01 4.75
CA THR A 165 2.18 -1.74 5.28
C THR A 165 3.70 -1.83 5.32
N TRP A 166 4.38 -0.78 4.88
CA TRP A 166 5.83 -0.66 5.01
C TRP A 166 6.27 0.80 5.01
N GLU A 167 7.51 1.03 5.43
CA GLU A 167 8.14 2.35 5.42
C GLU A 167 9.15 2.42 4.25
N PRO A 168 8.84 3.16 3.16
CA PRO A 168 9.72 3.21 1.99
C PRO A 168 11.02 3.98 2.26
N ALA A 169 10.98 5.05 3.05
CA ALA A 169 12.17 5.81 3.45
C ALA A 169 12.07 6.14 4.94
N GLU A 170 12.97 5.53 5.73
CA GLU A 170 13.00 5.68 7.18
C GLU A 170 12.95 7.17 7.57
N ASN A 171 11.90 7.56 8.31
CA ASN A 171 11.65 8.90 8.85
C ASN A 171 11.26 10.02 7.86
N TYR A 172 11.05 9.74 6.57
CA TYR A 172 10.64 10.76 5.60
C TYR A 172 9.18 10.60 5.19
N PRO A 173 8.34 11.66 5.29
CA PRO A 173 6.94 11.56 4.92
C PRO A 173 6.80 11.24 3.45
N VAL A 174 5.79 10.44 3.11
CA VAL A 174 5.42 10.17 1.72
C VAL A 174 4.72 11.42 1.20
N VAL A 175 5.13 11.95 0.07
CA VAL A 175 4.61 13.20 -0.49
C VAL A 175 3.65 12.93 -1.65
N GLN A 176 4.04 12.02 -2.56
CA GLN A 176 3.25 11.65 -3.73
C GLN A 176 3.35 10.15 -3.98
N LEU A 177 2.22 9.57 -4.38
CA LEU A 177 2.12 8.22 -4.92
C LEU A 177 1.46 8.31 -6.28
N ASP A 178 1.87 7.46 -7.21
CA ASP A 178 1.18 7.32 -8.49
C ASP A 178 1.38 5.92 -9.06
N PHE A 179 0.35 5.37 -9.69
CA PHE A 179 0.40 4.06 -10.35
C PHE A 179 0.70 4.23 -11.83
N SER A 180 1.49 3.32 -12.37
CA SER A 180 1.67 3.27 -13.82
C SER A 180 0.36 2.89 -14.52
N PRO A 181 0.08 3.43 -15.72
CA PRO A 181 -1.17 3.19 -16.45
C PRO A 181 -1.40 1.74 -16.90
N ILE A 182 -0.33 0.95 -17.05
CA ILE A 182 -0.40 -0.45 -17.51
C ILE A 182 0.53 -1.35 -16.69
N SER A 183 1.75 -0.88 -16.36
CA SER A 183 2.69 -1.68 -15.57
C SER A 183 2.27 -1.71 -14.10
N ARG A 184 2.58 -2.81 -13.43
CA ARG A 184 2.25 -3.05 -12.02
C ARG A 184 3.16 -2.26 -11.07
N ASN A 185 3.65 -1.10 -11.48
CA ASN A 185 4.64 -0.36 -10.72
C ASN A 185 3.98 0.83 -10.02
N LEU A 186 4.37 1.05 -8.77
CA LEU A 186 3.97 2.16 -7.93
C LEU A 186 5.17 3.09 -7.78
N LEU A 187 5.01 4.35 -8.17
CA LEU A 187 5.98 5.39 -7.87
C LEU A 187 5.73 5.89 -6.45
N CYS A 188 6.77 5.86 -5.63
CA CYS A 188 6.76 6.42 -4.30
C CYS A 188 7.75 7.56 -4.20
N VAL A 189 7.21 8.76 -3.98
CA VAL A 189 7.99 9.97 -3.75
C VAL A 189 7.83 10.36 -2.29
N ASN A 190 8.91 10.20 -1.54
CA ASN A 190 9.05 10.74 -0.20
C ASN A 190 9.68 12.12 -0.25
N ALA A 191 9.71 12.84 0.87
CA ALA A 191 10.49 14.07 1.04
C ALA A 191 12.01 13.81 1.08
N THR A 192 12.50 12.92 0.21
CA THR A 192 13.91 12.56 0.02
C THR A 192 14.34 13.00 -1.38
N THR A 193 15.64 12.96 -1.63
CA THR A 193 16.21 13.27 -2.94
C THR A 193 16.09 12.12 -3.94
N GLN A 194 15.66 10.94 -3.50
CA GLN A 194 15.68 9.70 -4.27
C GLN A 194 14.26 9.16 -4.41
N PRO A 195 13.64 9.26 -5.60
CA PRO A 195 12.39 8.56 -5.83
C PRO A 195 12.63 7.05 -5.78
N ARG A 196 11.60 6.31 -5.33
CA ARG A 196 11.60 4.84 -5.29
C ARG A 196 10.44 4.32 -6.11
N VAL A 197 10.66 3.20 -6.78
CA VAL A 197 9.61 2.47 -7.50
C VAL A 197 9.43 1.12 -6.83
N TYR A 198 8.18 0.81 -6.51
CA TYR A 198 7.75 -0.44 -5.92
C TYR A 198 6.95 -1.26 -6.93
N ASP A 199 6.95 -2.57 -6.78
CA ASP A 199 5.97 -3.44 -7.44
C ASP A 199 4.60 -3.29 -6.78
N TYR A 200 3.57 -3.76 -7.46
CA TYR A 200 2.18 -3.78 -7.02
C TYR A 200 1.97 -4.58 -5.73
N GLN A 201 2.91 -5.47 -5.39
CA GLN A 201 2.93 -6.18 -4.11
C GLN A 201 3.61 -5.41 -2.98
N GLY A 202 4.27 -4.28 -3.25
CA GLY A 202 5.01 -3.48 -2.27
C GLY A 202 6.48 -3.87 -2.11
N ASP A 203 7.05 -4.60 -3.07
CA ASP A 203 8.48 -4.92 -3.11
C ASP A 203 9.26 -3.82 -3.83
N GLU A 204 10.45 -3.48 -3.33
CA GLU A 204 11.25 -2.40 -3.91
C GLU A 204 11.92 -2.86 -5.22
N LEU A 205 11.60 -2.20 -6.34
CA LEU A 205 12.16 -2.51 -7.66
C LEU A 205 13.39 -1.65 -7.95
N ALA A 206 13.29 -0.34 -7.69
CA ALA A 206 14.33 0.61 -8.06
C ALA A 206 14.44 1.77 -7.08
N VAL A 207 15.68 2.14 -6.76
CA VAL A 207 16.05 3.37 -6.05
C VAL A 207 16.93 4.20 -6.96
N TYR A 208 16.51 5.44 -7.21
CA TYR A 208 17.23 6.34 -8.11
C TYR A 208 18.38 7.04 -7.42
N ARG A 209 19.44 7.35 -8.18
CA ARG A 209 20.63 8.02 -7.63
C ARG A 209 20.33 9.42 -7.12
N LYS A 210 21.01 9.79 -6.04
CA LYS A 210 21.03 11.14 -5.48
C LYS A 210 21.94 12.06 -6.30
N GLY A 211 21.50 13.31 -6.47
CA GLY A 211 22.24 14.40 -7.10
C GLY A 211 23.44 14.88 -6.29
N ASP A 212 24.49 15.30 -7.01
CA ASP A 212 25.61 16.02 -6.40
C ASP A 212 25.14 17.42 -5.95
N VAL A 213 25.26 17.68 -4.65
CA VAL A 213 24.79 18.90 -3.99
C VAL A 213 25.69 20.10 -4.29
N PHE A 214 26.94 19.87 -4.68
CA PHE A 214 27.92 20.95 -4.87
C PHE A 214 27.89 21.57 -6.27
N MET A 215 27.21 20.93 -7.21
CA MET A 215 27.07 21.41 -8.58
C MET A 215 26.03 22.55 -8.66
N ARG A 216 26.42 23.66 -9.30
CA ARG A 216 25.52 24.82 -9.50
C ARG A 216 24.55 24.63 -10.67
N ASP A 217 25.03 24.00 -11.74
CA ASP A 217 24.19 23.71 -12.91
C ASP A 217 23.49 22.37 -12.71
N MET A 218 22.17 22.45 -12.61
CA MET A 218 21.32 21.29 -12.35
C MET A 218 21.20 20.34 -13.55
N LYS A 219 21.59 20.78 -14.76
CA LYS A 219 21.61 19.90 -15.94
C LYS A 219 22.64 18.78 -15.84
N HIS A 220 23.73 19.03 -15.10
CA HIS A 220 24.87 18.12 -15.01
C HIS A 220 24.86 17.25 -13.74
N THR A 221 23.84 17.36 -12.89
CA THR A 221 23.72 16.52 -11.69
C THR A 221 22.95 15.24 -11.98
N THR A 222 23.41 14.11 -11.44
CA THR A 222 22.74 12.81 -11.56
C THR A 222 21.68 12.66 -10.46
N GLY A 223 20.42 12.92 -10.77
CA GLY A 223 19.31 12.94 -9.83
C GLY A 223 19.12 14.20 -9.00
N HIS A 224 18.05 14.22 -8.18
CA HIS A 224 17.64 15.41 -7.45
C HIS A 224 18.65 15.78 -6.36
N VAL A 225 18.86 17.08 -6.18
CA VAL A 225 19.79 17.63 -5.18
C VAL A 225 19.11 17.85 -3.84
N THR A 226 17.83 18.22 -3.88
CA THR A 226 16.97 18.43 -2.70
C THR A 226 15.76 17.50 -2.78
N GLU A 227 14.85 17.60 -1.81
CA GLU A 227 13.65 16.78 -1.74
C GLU A 227 12.80 16.84 -3.01
N ALA A 228 12.21 15.69 -3.36
CA ALA A 228 11.19 15.59 -4.38
C ALA A 228 9.82 15.96 -3.80
N THR A 229 9.09 16.82 -4.49
CA THR A 229 7.81 17.41 -4.04
C THR A 229 6.62 16.82 -4.77
N CYS A 230 6.81 16.32 -5.99
CA CYS A 230 5.76 15.74 -6.81
C CYS A 230 6.33 14.69 -7.76
N GLY A 231 5.46 13.82 -8.27
CA GLY A 231 5.79 12.84 -9.28
C GLY A 231 4.54 12.36 -10.01
N ALA A 232 4.72 11.96 -11.26
CA ALA A 232 3.66 11.45 -12.10
C ALA A 232 4.23 10.44 -13.09
N TRP A 233 3.53 9.34 -13.30
CA TRP A 233 3.83 8.41 -14.38
C TRP A 233 3.53 9.06 -15.72
N HIS A 234 4.28 8.63 -16.73
CA HIS A 234 3.93 8.96 -18.09
C HIS A 234 2.65 8.19 -18.48
N PRO A 235 1.66 8.82 -19.15
CA PRO A 235 0.33 8.22 -19.31
C PRO A 235 0.26 7.14 -20.41
N THR A 236 1.26 7.08 -21.31
CA THR A 236 1.29 6.11 -22.43
C THR A 236 2.46 5.13 -22.34
N ASP A 237 3.68 5.65 -22.20
CA ASP A 237 4.88 4.87 -21.86
C ASP A 237 4.88 4.39 -20.40
N THR A 238 5.11 3.09 -20.19
CA THR A 238 5.08 2.42 -18.89
C THR A 238 6.41 2.44 -18.15
N ASN A 239 7.49 2.75 -18.84
CA ASN A 239 8.85 2.68 -18.30
C ASN A 239 9.36 4.06 -17.89
N THR A 240 8.65 5.13 -18.22
CA THR A 240 9.04 6.49 -17.85
C THR A 240 8.11 7.12 -16.84
N PHE A 241 8.69 7.90 -15.93
CA PHE A 241 7.95 8.75 -15.01
C PHE A 241 8.72 10.04 -14.76
N MET A 242 8.03 11.02 -14.20
CA MET A 242 8.55 12.33 -13.90
C MET A 242 8.54 12.58 -12.41
N THR A 243 9.53 13.34 -11.92
CA THR A 243 9.56 13.90 -10.57
C THR A 243 9.91 15.38 -10.61
N GLY A 244 9.25 16.17 -9.78
CA GLY A 244 9.59 17.56 -9.52
C GLY A 244 10.23 17.69 -8.15
N GLY A 245 11.18 18.61 -8.01
CA GLY A 245 11.89 18.84 -6.76
C GLY A 245 11.93 20.29 -6.31
N SER A 246 12.29 20.46 -5.04
CA SER A 246 12.62 21.77 -4.46
C SER A 246 13.88 22.40 -5.07
N ASP A 247 14.62 21.65 -5.90
CA ASP A 247 15.84 22.08 -6.60
C ASP A 247 15.55 22.84 -7.91
N SER A 248 14.30 23.25 -8.14
CA SER A 248 13.80 23.91 -9.35
C SER A 248 13.93 23.07 -10.61
N THR A 249 14.01 21.74 -10.47
CA THR A 249 14.07 20.82 -11.60
C THR A 249 12.89 19.87 -11.65
N ILE A 250 12.55 19.53 -12.89
CA ILE A 250 11.69 18.41 -13.24
C ILE A 250 12.59 17.41 -13.97
N ARG A 251 12.59 16.17 -13.50
CA ARG A 251 13.42 15.10 -14.05
C ARG A 251 12.52 14.00 -14.57
N VAL A 252 12.85 13.50 -15.75
CA VAL A 252 12.20 12.32 -16.32
C VAL A 252 13.16 11.16 -16.18
N TRP A 253 12.67 10.09 -15.59
CA TRP A 253 13.38 8.87 -15.27
C TRP A 253 12.89 7.74 -16.14
N ASP A 254 13.74 6.75 -16.29
CA ASP A 254 13.44 5.49 -16.97
C ASP A 254 13.64 4.36 -15.94
N ILE A 255 12.77 3.36 -15.90
CA ILE A 255 12.88 2.22 -14.96
C ILE A 255 14.11 1.38 -15.27
N ASP A 256 14.42 1.21 -16.56
CA ASP A 256 15.52 0.36 -17.00
C ASP A 256 16.90 1.00 -16.74
N PHE A 257 16.93 2.34 -16.58
CA PHE A 257 18.15 3.12 -16.38
C PHE A 257 18.18 3.82 -15.02
N LEU A 258 18.60 3.10 -13.97
CA LEU A 258 18.66 3.63 -12.60
C LEU A 258 19.81 4.62 -12.36
N ALA A 259 20.86 4.55 -13.18
CA ALA A 259 22.10 5.31 -12.96
C ALA A 259 21.99 6.80 -13.34
N SER A 260 21.06 7.15 -14.24
CA SER A 260 20.90 8.51 -14.75
C SER A 260 19.45 8.79 -15.10
N GLN A 261 19.04 10.04 -14.93
CA GLN A 261 17.81 10.53 -15.53
C GLN A 261 17.92 10.63 -17.06
N LYS A 262 16.79 10.49 -17.75
CA LYS A 262 16.66 10.60 -19.21
C LYS A 262 16.64 12.05 -19.66
N ILE A 263 15.88 12.89 -18.94
CA ILE A 263 15.68 14.30 -19.28
C ILE A 263 15.74 15.15 -18.00
N VAL A 264 16.38 16.31 -18.09
CA VAL A 264 16.37 17.35 -17.04
C VAL A 264 15.76 18.62 -17.60
N ILE A 265 14.68 19.08 -16.97
CA ILE A 265 14.03 20.35 -17.25
C ILE A 265 14.34 21.28 -16.07
N VAL A 266 15.04 22.38 -16.34
CA VAL A 266 15.35 23.38 -15.32
C VAL A 266 14.30 24.49 -15.40
N VAL A 267 13.50 24.61 -14.35
CA VAL A 267 12.49 25.65 -14.22
C VAL A 267 13.17 26.91 -13.71
N ARG A 268 12.97 28.02 -14.41
CA ARG A 268 13.56 29.31 -14.04
C ARG A 268 12.45 30.26 -13.67
N SER A 269 12.53 30.82 -12.48
CA SER A 269 11.74 32.00 -12.17
C SER A 269 12.24 33.19 -12.99
N LYS A 270 11.33 34.11 -13.28
CA LYS A 270 11.67 35.36 -13.97
C LYS A 270 12.29 36.38 -13.04
N GLU A 271 12.03 36.27 -11.73
CA GLU A 271 12.71 37.10 -10.74
C GLU A 271 14.22 36.80 -10.80
N ARG A 272 14.98 37.82 -11.21
CA ARG A 272 16.39 37.66 -11.61
C ARG A 272 17.20 36.99 -10.50
N GLY A 273 17.75 35.82 -10.82
CA GLY A 273 18.70 35.10 -9.97
C GLY A 273 18.06 34.20 -8.91
N THR A 274 16.74 34.06 -8.88
CA THR A 274 16.04 33.21 -7.90
C THR A 274 15.70 31.83 -8.47
N LYS A 275 15.77 30.81 -7.61
CA LYS A 275 15.29 29.45 -7.88
C LYS A 275 13.92 29.29 -7.22
N THR A 276 13.02 28.56 -7.85
CA THR A 276 11.68 28.31 -7.33
C THR A 276 11.39 26.83 -7.24
N LYS A 277 10.78 26.38 -6.14
CA LYS A 277 10.40 24.97 -5.99
C LYS A 277 9.25 24.66 -6.93
N VAL A 278 9.31 23.49 -7.56
CA VAL A 278 8.18 22.92 -8.29
C VAL A 278 7.24 22.33 -7.23
N THR A 279 5.98 22.76 -7.19
CA THR A 279 5.01 22.28 -6.18
C THR A 279 4.22 21.10 -6.70
N ALA A 280 3.79 21.17 -7.95
CA ALA A 280 3.06 20.10 -8.64
C ALA A 280 3.51 20.05 -10.10
N ALA A 281 3.59 18.85 -10.67
CA ALA A 281 3.87 18.65 -12.08
C ALA A 281 3.08 17.44 -12.58
N THR A 282 2.50 17.55 -13.76
CA THR A 282 1.69 16.49 -14.36
C THR A 282 1.85 16.44 -15.87
N TYR A 283 1.63 15.26 -16.44
CA TYR A 283 1.50 15.08 -17.87
C TYR A 283 0.09 15.42 -18.33
N THR A 284 -0.01 15.90 -19.55
CA THR A 284 -1.28 15.87 -20.29
C THR A 284 -1.64 14.41 -20.62
N PRO A 285 -2.92 14.01 -20.60
CA PRO A 285 -3.32 12.63 -20.91
C PRO A 285 -2.86 12.13 -22.28
N ASP A 286 -2.68 13.03 -23.25
CA ASP A 286 -2.12 12.74 -24.57
C ASP A 286 -0.57 12.66 -24.62
N ALA A 287 0.09 12.84 -23.47
CA ALA A 287 1.55 12.90 -23.31
C ALA A 287 2.28 14.00 -24.09
N ARG A 288 1.57 14.96 -24.71
CA ARG A 288 2.19 15.95 -25.61
C ARG A 288 2.81 17.13 -24.87
N ALA A 289 2.37 17.40 -23.66
CA ALA A 289 2.89 18.47 -22.83
C ALA A 289 3.04 18.06 -21.36
N ILE A 290 4.00 18.70 -20.71
CA ILE A 290 4.21 18.68 -19.26
C ILE A 290 3.76 20.04 -18.73
N VAL A 291 2.92 20.03 -17.70
CA VAL A 291 2.50 21.24 -16.98
C VAL A 291 3.08 21.19 -15.58
N ALA A 292 3.70 22.28 -15.14
CA ALA A 292 4.18 22.39 -13.77
C ALA A 292 3.81 23.72 -13.13
N ALA A 293 3.48 23.63 -11.85
CA ALA A 293 3.26 24.74 -10.97
C ALA A 293 4.47 24.96 -10.08
N CYS A 294 4.78 26.23 -9.84
CA CYS A 294 5.88 26.64 -8.99
C CYS A 294 5.36 27.44 -7.79
N GLN A 295 6.15 27.47 -6.72
CA GLN A 295 5.81 28.21 -5.50
C GLN A 295 5.75 29.73 -5.69
N ASP A 296 6.41 30.26 -6.72
CA ASP A 296 6.27 31.68 -7.10
C ASP A 296 4.89 32.02 -7.65
N GLY A 297 4.00 31.04 -7.81
CA GLY A 297 2.67 31.21 -8.37
C GLY A 297 2.66 31.13 -9.90
N ALA A 298 3.79 30.78 -10.52
CA ALA A 298 3.88 30.61 -11.95
C ALA A 298 3.44 29.21 -12.40
N LEU A 299 2.74 29.15 -13.54
CA LEU A 299 2.49 27.93 -14.30
C LEU A 299 3.37 27.91 -15.54
N HIS A 300 4.06 26.80 -15.74
CA HIS A 300 4.92 26.56 -16.90
C HIS A 300 4.43 25.34 -17.68
N MET A 301 4.52 25.42 -18.99
CA MET A 301 4.23 24.32 -19.90
C MET A 301 5.45 24.03 -20.77
N TRP A 302 5.73 22.75 -21.01
CA TRP A 302 6.71 22.30 -22.00
C TRP A 302 6.07 21.32 -22.96
N SER A 303 6.40 21.42 -24.25
CA SER A 303 6.04 20.39 -25.23
C SER A 303 7.00 19.21 -25.12
N THR A 304 6.48 17.99 -25.08
CA THR A 304 7.28 16.75 -25.02
C THR A 304 8.08 16.51 -26.31
N SER A 305 7.60 17.02 -27.45
CA SER A 305 8.27 16.92 -28.75
C SER A 305 9.32 18.00 -29.01
N GLY A 306 9.40 19.00 -28.14
CA GLY A 306 10.24 20.18 -28.32
C GLY A 306 11.53 20.18 -27.50
N SER A 307 12.25 21.30 -27.56
CA SER A 307 13.36 21.54 -26.64
C SER A 307 12.85 21.94 -25.26
N TYR A 308 13.28 21.22 -24.22
CA TYR A 308 13.00 21.56 -22.82
C TYR A 308 13.80 22.76 -22.29
N ALA A 309 14.60 23.43 -23.13
CA ALA A 309 15.44 24.55 -22.70
C ALA A 309 14.63 25.77 -22.26
N ARG A 310 13.44 25.98 -22.86
CA ARG A 310 12.49 27.03 -22.50
C ARG A 310 11.07 26.45 -22.47
N PRO A 311 10.21 26.94 -21.58
CA PRO A 311 8.79 26.59 -21.62
C PRO A 311 8.14 27.09 -22.92
N SER A 312 7.18 26.32 -23.44
CA SER A 312 6.34 26.70 -24.58
C SER A 312 5.37 27.81 -24.22
N ALA A 313 4.85 27.79 -23.00
CA ALA A 313 3.96 28.81 -22.45
C ALA A 313 4.18 28.98 -20.94
N THR A 314 3.98 30.20 -20.44
CA THR A 314 4.18 30.56 -19.02
C THR A 314 3.16 31.59 -18.56
N VAL A 315 2.63 31.42 -17.35
CA VAL A 315 1.79 32.40 -16.66
C VAL A 315 2.41 32.70 -15.30
N GLU A 316 2.89 33.92 -15.08
CA GLU A 316 3.70 34.28 -13.89
C GLU A 316 2.87 34.66 -12.66
N ARG A 317 1.57 34.89 -12.82
CA ARG A 317 0.64 35.26 -11.74
C ARG A 317 -0.61 34.40 -11.81
N ALA A 318 -0.42 33.10 -11.99
CA ALA A 318 -1.54 32.18 -11.97
C ALA A 318 -2.12 32.15 -10.55
N HIS A 319 -1.27 32.10 -9.53
CA HIS A 319 -1.65 32.21 -8.12
C HIS A 319 -0.82 33.28 -7.40
N ALA A 320 -1.24 33.67 -6.19
CA ALA A 320 -0.48 34.64 -5.39
C ALA A 320 0.96 34.15 -5.10
N ASN A 321 1.92 35.08 -5.13
CA ASN A 321 3.32 34.78 -4.86
C ASN A 321 3.47 34.14 -3.47
N HIS A 322 4.29 33.07 -3.38
CA HIS A 322 4.55 32.23 -2.19
C HIS A 322 3.46 31.22 -1.81
N ALA A 323 2.21 31.41 -2.24
CA ALA A 323 1.15 30.43 -2.04
C ALA A 323 1.29 29.24 -3.01
N GLY A 324 1.73 29.49 -4.26
CA GLY A 324 1.91 28.47 -5.28
C GLY A 324 0.62 27.71 -5.65
N ALA A 325 0.66 26.87 -6.68
CA ALA A 325 -0.41 25.91 -6.94
C ALA A 325 -0.09 24.58 -6.23
N SER A 326 -0.92 24.15 -5.29
CA SER A 326 -0.79 22.89 -4.54
C SER A 326 -1.22 21.68 -5.37
N GLY A 327 -2.15 21.86 -6.30
CA GLY A 327 -2.74 20.79 -7.10
C GLY A 327 -2.91 21.20 -8.56
N LEU A 328 -2.66 20.25 -9.46
CA LEU A 328 -2.87 20.39 -10.90
C LEU A 328 -3.64 19.16 -11.40
N ALA A 329 -4.69 19.40 -12.17
CA ALA A 329 -5.34 18.36 -12.95
C ALA A 329 -5.52 18.80 -14.39
N VAL A 330 -5.40 17.84 -15.29
CA VAL A 330 -5.69 18.01 -16.71
C VAL A 330 -6.98 17.26 -16.99
N ALA A 331 -7.89 17.89 -17.71
CA ALA A 331 -9.11 17.27 -18.19
C ALA A 331 -8.79 16.16 -19.20
N SER A 332 -9.71 15.21 -19.38
CA SER A 332 -9.52 14.10 -20.33
C SER A 332 -9.42 14.57 -21.80
N ASP A 333 -9.85 15.81 -22.08
CA ASP A 333 -9.68 16.47 -23.38
C ASP A 333 -8.23 16.87 -23.70
N SER A 334 -7.32 16.83 -22.73
CA SER A 334 -5.91 17.28 -22.82
C SER A 334 -5.75 18.75 -23.22
N VAL A 335 -6.79 19.57 -23.07
CA VAL A 335 -6.80 20.99 -23.44
C VAL A 335 -7.04 21.85 -22.22
N THR A 336 -7.86 21.39 -21.29
CA THR A 336 -8.26 22.14 -20.12
C THR A 336 -7.43 21.73 -18.90
N VAL A 337 -6.95 22.71 -18.13
CA VAL A 337 -6.21 22.48 -16.88
C VAL A 337 -6.85 23.23 -15.73
N ALA A 338 -7.05 22.55 -14.61
CA ALA A 338 -7.41 23.16 -13.35
C ALA A 338 -6.17 23.30 -12.47
N SER A 339 -5.98 24.48 -11.90
CA SER A 339 -4.97 24.74 -10.89
C SER A 339 -5.62 25.13 -9.57
N ARG A 340 -5.19 24.47 -8.50
CA ARG A 340 -5.59 24.75 -7.12
C ARG A 340 -4.46 25.46 -6.41
N GLY A 341 -4.73 26.63 -5.84
CA GLY A 341 -3.75 27.41 -5.09
C GLY A 341 -3.94 27.34 -3.58
N MET A 342 -2.86 27.65 -2.85
CA MET A 342 -2.94 27.97 -1.41
C MET A 342 -3.47 29.41 -1.17
N ASP A 343 -3.77 30.15 -2.24
CA ASP A 343 -4.44 31.45 -2.23
C ASP A 343 -5.97 31.33 -2.18
N ASP A 344 -6.48 30.17 -1.78
CA ASP A 344 -7.90 29.83 -1.70
C ASP A 344 -8.68 29.95 -3.02
N THR A 345 -7.97 29.95 -4.16
CA THR A 345 -8.59 29.96 -5.50
C THR A 345 -8.47 28.64 -6.24
N VAL A 346 -9.46 28.35 -7.09
CA VAL A 346 -9.40 27.34 -8.15
C VAL A 346 -9.51 28.08 -9.47
N LYS A 347 -8.60 27.81 -10.40
CA LYS A 347 -8.54 28.49 -11.69
C LYS A 347 -8.53 27.47 -12.82
N LEU A 348 -9.27 27.77 -13.88
CA LEU A 348 -9.33 26.95 -15.08
C LEU A 348 -8.59 27.63 -16.23
N TRP A 349 -7.80 26.86 -16.97
CA TRP A 349 -6.91 27.34 -18.00
C TRP A 349 -7.11 26.54 -19.29
N ASP A 350 -7.01 27.22 -20.43
CA ASP A 350 -6.90 26.58 -21.74
C ASP A 350 -5.42 26.51 -22.14
N LEU A 351 -4.91 25.29 -22.36
CA LEU A 351 -3.52 25.04 -22.74
C LEU A 351 -3.17 25.64 -24.11
N ARG A 352 -4.14 25.79 -25.02
CA ARG A 352 -3.92 26.42 -26.34
C ARG A 352 -3.65 27.92 -26.20
N SER A 353 -4.19 28.54 -25.15
CA SER A 353 -4.10 29.97 -24.90
C SER A 353 -3.88 30.25 -23.41
N LEU A 354 -2.68 29.86 -22.93
CA LEU A 354 -2.27 29.98 -21.53
C LEU A 354 -1.88 31.43 -21.17
N LYS A 355 -2.78 32.40 -21.36
CA LYS A 355 -2.55 33.84 -21.05
C LYS A 355 -3.42 34.34 -19.91
N ARG A 356 -4.69 33.92 -19.87
CA ARG A 356 -5.68 34.31 -18.88
C ARG A 356 -6.45 33.08 -18.43
N PRO A 357 -6.90 33.01 -17.17
CA PRO A 357 -7.82 31.96 -16.76
C PRO A 357 -9.14 32.12 -17.51
N VAL A 358 -9.77 30.99 -17.83
CA VAL A 358 -11.10 30.90 -18.42
C VAL A 358 -12.16 31.22 -17.35
N ALA A 359 -12.02 30.59 -16.18
CA ALA A 359 -12.87 30.78 -15.02
C ALA A 359 -12.03 30.79 -13.74
N VAL A 360 -12.50 31.53 -12.74
CA VAL A 360 -11.86 31.67 -11.43
C VAL A 360 -12.94 31.53 -10.37
N GLN A 361 -12.73 30.61 -9.43
CA GLN A 361 -13.53 30.48 -8.24
C GLN A 361 -12.70 30.89 -7.02
N GLU A 362 -13.26 31.79 -6.22
CA GLU A 362 -12.67 32.31 -4.99
C GLU A 362 -13.39 31.71 -3.77
N ASN A 363 -12.81 31.90 -2.58
CA ASN A 363 -13.36 31.43 -1.30
C ASN A 363 -13.46 29.91 -1.19
N VAL A 364 -12.48 29.18 -1.72
CA VAL A 364 -12.31 27.74 -1.48
C VAL A 364 -11.19 27.60 -0.45
N PRO A 365 -11.46 27.37 0.85
CA PRO A 365 -10.42 27.39 1.88
C PRO A 365 -9.44 26.23 1.74
N CYS A 366 -8.14 26.54 1.80
CA CYS A 366 -7.02 25.61 1.74
C CYS A 366 -6.24 25.66 3.05
N SER A 367 -6.04 24.51 3.71
CA SER A 367 -5.20 24.41 4.92
C SER A 367 -3.99 23.49 4.73
N SER A 368 -3.93 22.73 3.64
CA SER A 368 -2.88 21.75 3.39
C SER A 368 -2.06 22.14 2.17
N GLU A 369 -0.76 21.93 2.23
CA GLU A 369 0.15 22.13 1.08
C GLU A 369 -0.13 21.15 -0.07
N HIS A 370 -0.88 20.07 0.20
CA HIS A 370 -1.15 18.98 -0.73
C HIS A 370 -2.61 18.93 -1.21
N CYS A 371 -3.31 20.06 -1.22
CA CYS A 371 -4.69 20.11 -1.73
C CYS A 371 -4.75 19.88 -3.24
N GLU A 372 -5.49 18.84 -3.62
CA GLU A 372 -5.64 18.38 -5.00
C GLU A 372 -6.96 18.84 -5.63
N VAL A 373 -7.00 18.79 -6.96
CA VAL A 373 -8.17 19.04 -7.78
C VAL A 373 -8.29 17.88 -8.76
N VAL A 374 -9.51 17.43 -9.06
CA VAL A 374 -9.75 16.30 -9.95
C VAL A 374 -10.88 16.63 -10.91
N PHE A 375 -10.74 16.23 -12.17
CA PHE A 375 -11.82 16.29 -13.13
C PHE A 375 -12.66 15.01 -13.08
N SER A 376 -13.97 15.17 -13.28
CA SER A 376 -14.83 14.06 -13.67
C SER A 376 -14.32 13.44 -14.98
N PRO A 377 -14.46 12.13 -15.20
CA PRO A 377 -14.05 11.45 -16.43
C PRO A 377 -14.64 12.09 -17.71
N ASN A 378 -15.85 12.65 -17.62
CA ASN A 378 -16.56 13.33 -18.69
C ASN A 378 -16.26 14.84 -18.80
N ASN A 379 -15.39 15.37 -17.94
CA ASN A 379 -15.04 16.79 -17.81
C ASN A 379 -16.20 17.74 -17.45
N GLU A 380 -17.35 17.22 -17.02
CA GLU A 380 -18.50 18.06 -16.65
C GLU A 380 -18.36 18.67 -15.27
N HIS A 381 -17.65 18.00 -14.37
CA HIS A 381 -17.45 18.44 -12.99
C HIS A 381 -15.97 18.52 -12.62
N VAL A 382 -15.65 19.46 -11.74
CA VAL A 382 -14.36 19.61 -11.07
C VAL A 382 -14.58 19.44 -9.59
N VAL A 383 -13.90 18.49 -8.97
CA VAL A 383 -13.99 18.21 -7.54
C VAL A 383 -12.74 18.73 -6.85
N THR A 384 -12.92 19.45 -5.75
CA THR A 384 -11.80 19.86 -4.89
C THR A 384 -12.14 19.68 -3.42
N GLY A 385 -11.09 19.51 -2.63
CA GLY A 385 -11.18 19.41 -1.18
C GLY A 385 -11.13 20.79 -0.56
N THR A 386 -12.05 21.06 0.34
CA THR A 386 -12.03 22.25 1.19
C THR A 386 -11.52 21.89 2.58
N ALA A 387 -10.79 22.83 3.17
CA ALA A 387 -10.33 22.69 4.53
C ALA A 387 -11.43 23.04 5.54
N ALA A 388 -11.47 22.27 6.63
CA ALA A 388 -12.23 22.64 7.81
C ALA A 388 -11.61 23.92 8.41
N ILE A 389 -12.42 24.94 8.65
CA ILE A 389 -11.98 26.16 9.35
C ILE A 389 -12.37 26.00 10.82
N PRO A 390 -11.40 25.86 11.75
CA PRO A 390 -11.74 25.74 13.16
C PRO A 390 -12.37 27.04 13.67
N ARG A 391 -13.41 26.92 14.50
CA ARG A 391 -14.22 28.02 15.06
C ARG A 391 -13.41 29.16 15.69
N GLN A 392 -12.21 28.87 16.21
CA GLN A 392 -11.30 29.88 16.80
C GLN A 392 -10.79 30.92 15.78
N ALA A 393 -10.75 30.59 14.48
CA ALA A 393 -10.30 31.52 13.43
C ALA A 393 -11.39 32.51 12.99
N LYS A 394 -12.68 32.17 13.19
CA LYS A 394 -13.83 33.05 12.93
C LYS A 394 -14.24 33.77 14.22
N ALA A 395 -13.41 34.69 14.71
CA ALA A 395 -13.70 35.47 15.92
C ALA A 395 -14.83 36.53 15.76
N THR A 396 -15.50 36.60 14.61
CA THR A 396 -16.43 37.68 14.24
C THR A 396 -17.85 37.25 13.88
N ALA A 397 -18.18 35.95 13.88
CA ALA A 397 -19.49 35.45 13.48
C ALA A 397 -20.36 35.01 14.68
N THR A 398 -21.66 35.26 14.58
CA THR A 398 -22.68 34.88 15.57
C THR A 398 -22.76 33.36 15.72
N PRO A 399 -22.90 32.83 16.95
CA PRO A 399 -22.65 31.42 17.25
C PRO A 399 -23.68 30.39 16.73
N ASP A 400 -24.74 30.80 16.01
CA ASP A 400 -25.94 29.97 15.76
C ASP A 400 -26.29 29.75 14.27
N ASP A 401 -25.45 30.18 13.32
CA ASP A 401 -25.72 29.98 11.89
C ASP A 401 -25.36 28.54 11.43
N PRO A 402 -26.27 27.79 10.77
CA PRO A 402 -26.00 26.40 10.36
C PRO A 402 -24.86 26.27 9.33
N ALA A 403 -24.57 27.34 8.59
CA ALA A 403 -23.45 27.42 7.65
C ALA A 403 -22.08 27.42 8.38
N ASP A 404 -22.02 27.92 9.62
CA ASP A 404 -20.79 27.91 10.41
C ASP A 404 -20.47 26.52 10.96
N LEU A 405 -21.49 25.74 11.33
CA LEU A 405 -21.33 24.33 11.72
C LEU A 405 -20.78 23.48 10.57
N LEU A 406 -21.26 23.71 9.34
CA LEU A 406 -20.72 23.06 8.14
C LEU A 406 -19.28 23.49 7.85
N SER A 407 -18.89 24.71 8.21
CA SER A 407 -17.51 25.20 8.03
C SER A 407 -16.49 24.54 8.96
N GLU A 408 -16.96 23.92 10.05
CA GLU A 408 -16.12 23.10 10.93
C GLU A 408 -15.74 21.76 10.30
N TRP A 409 -16.38 21.38 9.20
CA TRP A 409 -16.14 20.12 8.49
C TRP A 409 -15.31 20.36 7.24
N GLY A 410 -14.44 19.41 6.90
CA GLY A 410 -13.83 19.34 5.58
C GLY A 410 -14.89 18.90 4.58
N GLN A 411 -15.01 19.63 3.47
CA GLN A 411 -16.07 19.42 2.49
C GLN A 411 -15.46 19.09 1.12
N LEU A 412 -16.17 18.32 0.31
CA LEU A 412 -15.94 18.20 -1.12
C LEU A 412 -16.78 19.26 -1.81
N ALA A 413 -16.12 20.20 -2.46
CA ALA A 413 -16.79 21.16 -3.32
C ALA A 413 -16.74 20.64 -4.77
N VAL A 414 -17.91 20.51 -5.38
CA VAL A 414 -18.09 20.13 -6.78
C VAL A 414 -18.48 21.37 -7.55
N PHE A 415 -17.71 21.66 -8.60
CA PHE A 415 -17.89 22.78 -9.50
C PHE A 415 -18.20 22.28 -10.91
N SER A 416 -18.88 23.12 -11.69
CA SER A 416 -19.06 22.91 -13.12
C SER A 416 -17.74 23.03 -13.87
N GLY A 417 -17.47 22.12 -14.81
CA GLY A 417 -16.23 22.08 -15.60
C GLY A 417 -16.04 23.22 -16.59
N LYS A 418 -17.11 23.93 -16.96
CA LYS A 418 -17.04 25.05 -17.93
C LYS A 418 -16.86 26.40 -17.23
N ASP A 419 -17.74 26.69 -16.29
CA ASP A 419 -17.85 28.02 -15.66
C ASP A 419 -17.32 28.06 -14.23
N LEU A 420 -16.92 26.91 -13.67
CA LEU A 420 -16.49 26.76 -12.28
C LEU A 420 -17.55 27.20 -11.25
N ALA A 421 -18.81 27.26 -11.65
CA ALA A 421 -19.93 27.53 -10.76
C ALA A 421 -20.07 26.41 -9.73
N GLN A 422 -20.25 26.78 -8.46
CA GLN A 422 -20.41 25.82 -7.36
C GLN A 422 -21.77 25.12 -7.46
N GLU A 423 -21.76 23.82 -7.70
CA GLU A 423 -22.97 23.01 -7.88
C GLU A 423 -23.36 22.32 -6.57
N LEU A 424 -22.39 21.68 -5.91
CA LEU A 424 -22.63 20.86 -4.72
C LEU A 424 -21.51 21.03 -3.70
N VAL A 425 -21.88 20.97 -2.42
CA VAL A 425 -20.96 20.87 -1.30
C VAL A 425 -21.36 19.67 -0.46
N HIS A 426 -20.43 18.74 -0.29
CA HIS A 426 -20.66 17.50 0.46
C HIS A 426 -19.72 17.45 1.69
N PRO A 427 -20.23 17.48 2.94
CA PRO A 427 -19.39 17.35 4.13
C PRO A 427 -18.82 15.93 4.26
N VAL A 428 -17.52 15.80 4.53
CA VAL A 428 -16.82 14.50 4.62
C VAL A 428 -16.61 14.10 6.08
N ASP A 429 -15.83 14.90 6.79
CA ASP A 429 -15.37 14.64 8.14
C ASP A 429 -15.08 15.97 8.84
N ARG A 430 -14.90 15.98 10.16
CA ARG A 430 -14.50 17.17 10.94
C ARG A 430 -13.05 17.60 10.71
N SER A 431 -12.37 16.96 9.76
CA SER A 431 -10.99 17.21 9.41
C SER A 431 -10.88 17.62 7.95
N SER A 432 -9.89 18.45 7.62
CA SER A 432 -9.68 18.96 6.26
C SER A 432 -9.39 17.83 5.27
N VAL A 433 -9.98 17.93 4.08
CA VAL A 433 -9.65 17.04 2.96
C VAL A 433 -8.29 17.45 2.39
N THR A 434 -7.39 16.49 2.26
CA THR A 434 -6.03 16.72 1.74
C THR A 434 -5.94 16.28 0.28
N ARG A 435 -6.17 15.00 -0.01
CA ARG A 435 -6.04 14.40 -1.34
C ARG A 435 -7.35 13.88 -1.89
N LEU A 436 -7.45 13.93 -3.22
CA LEU A 436 -8.62 13.47 -3.96
C LEU A 436 -8.21 12.65 -5.16
N CYS A 437 -8.93 11.57 -5.41
CA CYS A 437 -8.78 10.78 -6.62
C CYS A 437 -10.16 10.32 -7.10
N TRP A 438 -10.45 10.48 -8.39
CA TRP A 438 -11.65 9.94 -9.00
C TRP A 438 -11.23 8.87 -10.00
N GLN A 439 -11.67 7.63 -9.77
CA GLN A 439 -11.38 6.54 -10.69
C GLN A 439 -12.47 6.42 -11.78
N PRO A 440 -12.14 6.59 -13.07
CA PRO A 440 -13.12 6.61 -14.15
C PRO A 440 -13.79 5.26 -14.39
N ARG A 441 -13.06 4.14 -14.25
CA ARG A 441 -13.59 2.80 -14.56
C ARG A 441 -14.63 2.29 -13.56
N ILE A 442 -14.40 2.59 -12.29
CA ILE A 442 -15.23 2.15 -11.16
C ILE A 442 -16.30 3.22 -10.83
N ASN A 443 -16.08 4.44 -11.31
CA ASN A 443 -16.83 5.64 -10.95
C ASN A 443 -16.94 5.80 -9.43
N GLN A 444 -15.79 5.89 -8.76
CA GLN A 444 -15.70 6.09 -7.30
C GLN A 444 -14.78 7.28 -7.01
N VAL A 445 -15.16 8.07 -6.01
CA VAL A 445 -14.38 9.22 -5.54
C VAL A 445 -13.77 8.89 -4.19
N LEU A 446 -12.46 9.02 -4.09
CA LEU A 446 -11.72 8.79 -2.86
C LEU A 446 -11.25 10.13 -2.32
N ALA A 447 -11.63 10.42 -1.07
CA ALA A 447 -11.25 11.62 -0.34
C ALA A 447 -10.41 11.25 0.87
N ALA A 448 -9.14 11.65 0.86
CA ALA A 448 -8.26 11.48 2.00
C ALA A 448 -8.35 12.69 2.95
N THR A 449 -8.31 12.41 4.25
CA THR A 449 -8.47 13.42 5.29
C THR A 449 -7.21 13.61 6.11
N ARG A 450 -7.12 14.76 6.76
CA ARG A 450 -6.08 15.08 7.74
C ARG A 450 -6.12 14.14 8.96
N ALA A 451 -7.28 13.55 9.28
CA ALA A 451 -7.43 12.63 10.41
C ALA A 451 -6.81 11.23 10.18
N GLY A 452 -6.28 10.93 8.99
CA GLY A 452 -5.75 9.60 8.69
C GLY A 452 -6.80 8.62 8.14
N ALA A 453 -7.97 9.13 7.73
CA ALA A 453 -9.02 8.34 7.11
C ALA A 453 -9.11 8.61 5.61
N VAL A 454 -9.33 7.57 4.81
CA VAL A 454 -9.77 7.70 3.41
C VAL A 454 -11.24 7.33 3.31
N HIS A 455 -12.04 8.25 2.80
CA HIS A 455 -13.45 8.03 2.51
C HIS A 455 -13.59 7.69 1.02
N VAL A 456 -14.14 6.51 0.75
CA VAL A 456 -14.47 6.05 -0.61
C VAL A 456 -15.95 6.23 -0.81
N TYR A 457 -16.30 7.13 -1.70
CA TYR A 457 -17.66 7.41 -2.12
C TYR A 457 -18.02 6.60 -3.36
N TYR A 458 -19.19 6.00 -3.32
CA TYR A 458 -19.75 5.21 -4.41
C TYR A 458 -21.25 5.37 -4.45
N ASP A 459 -21.81 5.09 -5.61
CA ASP A 459 -23.25 4.96 -5.84
C ASP A 459 -23.58 3.51 -6.17
N ASP A 460 -24.76 3.04 -5.75
CA ASP A 460 -25.22 1.67 -5.95
C ASP A 460 -25.58 1.37 -7.42
N GLU A 461 -26.03 2.37 -8.18
CA GLU A 461 -26.39 2.19 -9.58
C GLU A 461 -25.22 2.55 -10.53
N ALA A 462 -24.57 3.70 -10.33
CA ALA A 462 -23.54 4.19 -11.24
C ALA A 462 -22.15 3.58 -11.02
N SER A 463 -21.79 3.20 -9.79
CA SER A 463 -20.45 2.65 -9.50
C SER A 463 -20.41 1.14 -9.70
N GLN A 464 -19.27 0.59 -10.11
CA GLN A 464 -19.10 -0.86 -10.29
C GLN A 464 -17.86 -1.35 -9.56
N LEU A 465 -17.90 -2.54 -8.94
CA LEU A 465 -16.75 -3.13 -8.25
C LEU A 465 -16.17 -2.21 -7.16
N GLY A 466 -14.86 -2.33 -6.86
CA GLY A 466 -14.18 -1.53 -5.85
C GLY A 466 -14.75 -1.77 -4.45
N ALA A 467 -15.06 -0.68 -3.73
CA ALA A 467 -15.55 -0.72 -2.35
C ALA A 467 -16.75 -1.66 -2.13
N LYS A 468 -17.64 -1.82 -3.12
CA LYS A 468 -18.80 -2.72 -3.06
C LYS A 468 -18.42 -4.18 -2.77
N LEU A 469 -17.25 -4.62 -3.23
CA LEU A 469 -16.75 -5.98 -3.00
C LEU A 469 -16.40 -6.20 -1.52
N GLY A 470 -15.81 -5.19 -0.87
CA GLY A 470 -15.48 -5.24 0.55
C GLY A 470 -16.72 -5.21 1.44
N VAL A 471 -17.70 -4.36 1.11
CA VAL A 471 -18.96 -4.23 1.88
C VAL A 471 -19.75 -5.55 1.91
N LYS A 472 -19.81 -6.28 0.79
CA LYS A 472 -20.53 -7.56 0.70
C LYS A 472 -19.86 -8.70 1.48
N ARG A 473 -18.55 -8.60 1.75
CA ARG A 473 -17.77 -9.67 2.38
C ARG A 473 -17.69 -9.47 3.88
N ARG A 474 -18.46 -10.27 4.61
CA ARG A 474 -18.35 -10.35 6.08
C ARG A 474 -17.00 -10.92 6.50
N ASP A 475 -16.50 -10.43 7.62
CA ASP A 475 -15.32 -10.99 8.26
C ASP A 475 -15.57 -12.45 8.64
N LYS A 476 -14.62 -13.32 8.29
CA LYS A 476 -14.60 -14.68 8.84
C LYS A 476 -14.28 -14.56 10.33
N VAL A 477 -15.29 -14.76 11.18
CA VAL A 477 -15.07 -14.92 12.61
C VAL A 477 -14.15 -16.13 12.78
N ARG A 478 -12.88 -15.89 13.14
CA ARG A 478 -12.01 -16.96 13.58
C ARG A 478 -12.60 -17.45 14.90
N ALA A 479 -13.31 -18.58 14.85
CA ALA A 479 -13.65 -19.31 16.07
C ALA A 479 -12.33 -19.61 16.78
N ASN A 480 -12.10 -18.99 17.93
CA ASN A 480 -10.93 -19.29 18.74
C ASN A 480 -10.95 -20.79 19.06
N PRO A 481 -9.95 -21.59 18.64
CA PRO A 481 -9.93 -23.01 18.98
C PRO A 481 -9.71 -23.26 20.49
N PHE A 482 -9.39 -22.21 21.26
CA PHE A 482 -9.14 -22.26 22.70
C PHE A 482 -10.04 -21.30 23.52
N GLY A 483 -11.00 -20.64 22.88
CA GLY A 483 -11.88 -19.68 23.55
C GLY A 483 -13.19 -20.31 24.00
N ILE A 484 -13.23 -20.90 25.20
CA ILE A 484 -14.49 -21.14 25.92
C ILE A 484 -14.93 -19.82 26.55
N GLU A 485 -15.16 -18.80 25.73
CA GLU A 485 -15.71 -17.53 26.20
C GLU A 485 -16.66 -16.97 25.14
N GLN A 486 -17.84 -17.57 25.08
CA GLN A 486 -19.12 -16.91 24.77
C GLN A 486 -20.27 -17.90 24.96
N LEU A 487 -20.51 -18.28 26.22
CA LEU A 487 -21.78 -18.89 26.67
C LEU A 487 -22.25 -18.22 27.97
N ALA A 488 -21.92 -16.94 28.14
CA ALA A 488 -22.38 -16.17 29.29
C ALA A 488 -23.63 -15.33 28.98
N ASN A 489 -23.99 -15.08 27.71
CA ASN A 489 -25.24 -14.40 27.34
C ASN A 489 -25.60 -14.67 25.88
N GLY A 490 -26.78 -15.23 25.65
CA GLY A 490 -27.44 -15.28 24.33
C GLY A 490 -27.37 -16.63 23.60
N HIS A 491 -28.47 -17.38 23.69
CA HIS A 491 -28.96 -18.41 22.75
C HIS A 491 -27.91 -19.11 21.87
N ALA A 492 -27.48 -20.30 22.30
CA ALA A 492 -26.80 -21.23 21.42
C ALA A 492 -27.77 -21.73 20.34
N PRO A 493 -27.39 -21.75 19.05
CA PRO A 493 -28.17 -22.39 18.00
C PRO A 493 -28.16 -23.92 18.21
N ASP A 494 -29.31 -24.53 17.97
CA ASP A 494 -29.64 -25.94 18.18
C ASP A 494 -28.53 -26.92 17.82
N VAL A 495 -27.84 -27.42 18.84
CA VAL A 495 -27.16 -28.71 18.78
C VAL A 495 -27.85 -29.59 19.82
N PRO A 496 -28.49 -30.71 19.44
CA PRO A 496 -29.23 -31.55 20.36
C PRO A 496 -28.23 -32.32 21.24
N ILE A 497 -27.72 -31.65 22.27
CA ILE A 497 -27.08 -32.32 23.39
C ILE A 497 -28.22 -32.91 24.20
N PHE A 498 -28.31 -34.24 24.23
CA PHE A 498 -29.17 -34.98 25.15
C PHE A 498 -28.86 -34.56 26.59
N MET A 499 -29.64 -33.60 27.10
CA MET A 499 -29.76 -33.35 28.53
C MET A 499 -30.76 -34.38 29.07
N PRO A 500 -30.42 -35.16 30.10
CA PRO A 500 -31.42 -35.85 30.89
C PRO A 500 -32.30 -34.79 31.57
N ASP A 501 -33.61 -34.95 31.52
CA ASP A 501 -34.59 -34.11 32.21
C ASP A 501 -34.40 -34.21 33.74
N ASP A 502 -33.50 -33.42 34.30
CA ASP A 502 -33.39 -33.21 35.75
C ASP A 502 -34.02 -31.86 36.10
N GLU A 503 -35.35 -31.84 36.23
CA GLU A 503 -36.15 -30.64 36.57
C GLU A 503 -35.95 -30.12 38.02
N ASP A 504 -35.04 -30.71 38.81
CA ASP A 504 -34.90 -30.43 40.26
C ASP A 504 -33.71 -29.54 40.65
N ALA A 505 -33.02 -28.88 39.71
CA ALA A 505 -31.85 -28.05 40.03
C ALA A 505 -32.22 -26.65 40.59
N VAL A 506 -32.92 -26.63 41.73
CA VAL A 506 -33.15 -25.43 42.55
C VAL A 506 -32.28 -25.53 43.81
N PHE A 507 -31.22 -24.71 43.86
CA PHE A 507 -30.40 -24.35 45.04
C PHE A 507 -30.27 -25.39 46.19
N GLU A 508 -29.66 -26.56 45.92
CA GLU A 508 -29.24 -27.50 46.98
C GLU A 508 -27.85 -27.09 47.53
N THR A 509 -27.69 -26.98 48.86
CA THR A 509 -26.37 -26.70 49.46
C THR A 509 -25.47 -27.93 49.38
N ASP A 510 -24.14 -27.74 49.31
CA ASP A 510 -23.18 -28.85 49.16
C ASP A 510 -23.32 -29.91 50.27
N GLU A 511 -23.70 -29.51 51.49
CA GLU A 511 -23.96 -30.44 52.60
C GLU A 511 -25.17 -31.35 52.35
N GLN A 512 -26.26 -30.80 51.82
CA GLN A 512 -27.47 -31.55 51.49
C GLN A 512 -27.20 -32.54 50.36
N ARG A 513 -26.44 -32.11 49.34
CA ARG A 513 -26.02 -32.98 48.23
C ARG A 513 -25.17 -34.15 48.71
N ILE A 514 -24.21 -33.90 49.61
CA ILE A 514 -23.37 -34.96 50.21
C ILE A 514 -24.20 -35.92 51.07
N HIS A 515 -25.18 -35.42 51.83
CA HIS A 515 -26.07 -36.27 52.63
C HIS A 515 -26.97 -37.17 51.78
N LYS A 516 -27.45 -36.66 50.64
CA LYS A 516 -28.24 -37.41 49.64
C LYS A 516 -27.38 -38.48 48.97
N LEU A 517 -26.16 -38.13 48.54
CA LEU A 517 -25.17 -39.06 47.99
C LEU A 517 -24.80 -40.19 48.96
N ARG A 518 -24.75 -39.91 50.27
CA ARG A 518 -24.49 -40.93 51.31
C ARG A 518 -25.68 -41.84 51.57
N ARG A 519 -26.91 -41.38 51.33
CA ARG A 519 -28.12 -42.21 51.44
C ARG A 519 -28.30 -43.17 50.27
N ASP A 520 -27.77 -42.84 49.09
CA ASP A 520 -27.85 -43.69 47.90
C ASP A 520 -26.89 -44.91 48.00
N PRO A 521 -27.42 -46.15 48.13
CA PRO A 521 -26.59 -47.35 48.36
C PRO A 521 -25.77 -47.78 47.14
N VAL A 522 -26.12 -47.28 45.95
CA VAL A 522 -25.39 -47.55 44.69
C VAL A 522 -24.25 -46.55 44.51
N LYS A 523 -24.51 -45.26 44.74
CA LYS A 523 -23.49 -44.20 44.57
C LYS A 523 -22.39 -44.28 45.62
N THR A 524 -22.70 -44.72 46.83
CA THR A 524 -21.71 -44.97 47.89
C THR A 524 -20.79 -46.16 47.63
N LYS A 525 -21.20 -47.12 46.79
CA LYS A 525 -20.40 -48.29 46.41
C LYS A 525 -19.56 -48.07 45.15
N LEU A 526 -19.66 -46.90 44.51
CA LEU A 526 -18.85 -46.61 43.34
C LEU A 526 -17.38 -46.46 43.75
N PRO A 527 -16.45 -47.12 43.03
CA PRO A 527 -15.03 -46.84 43.21
C PRO A 527 -14.77 -45.36 42.89
N GLN A 528 -13.87 -44.74 43.65
CA GLN A 528 -13.57 -43.32 43.47
C GLN A 528 -12.97 -43.08 42.07
N MET A 529 -13.51 -42.09 41.35
CA MET A 529 -13.02 -41.76 40.02
C MET A 529 -11.62 -41.13 40.05
N PRO A 530 -10.83 -41.29 38.98
CA PRO A 530 -9.55 -40.61 38.83
C PRO A 530 -9.73 -39.09 38.86
N VAL A 531 -8.82 -38.39 39.53
CA VAL A 531 -8.85 -36.92 39.63
C VAL A 531 -8.32 -36.34 38.31
N ARG A 532 -9.16 -35.59 37.57
CA ARG A 532 -8.72 -34.80 36.41
C ARG A 532 -8.23 -33.42 36.87
N GLY A 533 -7.11 -32.96 36.34
CA GLY A 533 -6.54 -31.64 36.64
C GLY A 533 -5.47 -31.64 37.75
N GLN A 534 -5.28 -30.51 38.43
CA GLN A 534 -4.24 -30.34 39.44
C GLN A 534 -4.56 -31.17 40.69
N GLY A 535 -3.68 -32.12 41.02
CA GLY A 535 -3.87 -33.04 42.14
C GLY A 535 -4.07 -32.31 43.47
N ARG A 536 -5.09 -32.71 44.24
CA ARG A 536 -5.39 -32.16 45.57
C ARG A 536 -5.58 -33.29 46.57
N GLY A 537 -5.10 -33.09 47.81
CA GLY A 537 -5.27 -34.07 48.91
C GLY A 537 -4.42 -35.34 48.78
N GLY A 538 -3.18 -35.23 48.27
CA GLY A 538 -2.25 -36.36 48.14
C GLY A 538 -2.49 -37.28 46.94
N ARG A 539 -3.46 -36.94 46.07
CA ARG A 539 -3.73 -37.67 44.83
C ARG A 539 -3.11 -36.94 43.65
N ILE A 540 -2.39 -37.67 42.81
CA ILE A 540 -1.82 -37.14 41.56
C ILE A 540 -2.95 -37.10 40.53
N GLY A 541 -3.27 -35.90 40.05
CA GLY A 541 -4.27 -35.74 39.01
C GLY A 541 -3.70 -36.05 37.63
N THR A 542 -4.49 -36.68 36.77
CA THR A 542 -4.10 -36.94 35.38
C THR A 542 -4.25 -35.65 34.59
N SER A 543 -3.12 -34.99 34.28
CA SER A 543 -3.08 -33.89 33.30
C SER A 543 -3.04 -34.45 31.89
N GLU A 544 -3.71 -33.78 30.94
CA GLU A 544 -3.66 -34.12 29.51
C GLU A 544 -2.22 -34.05 28.95
N THR A 545 -1.34 -33.28 29.59
CA THR A 545 0.08 -33.15 29.22
C THR A 545 0.97 -34.31 29.68
N THR A 546 0.46 -35.26 30.47
CA THR A 546 1.26 -36.40 30.95
C THR A 546 1.77 -37.30 29.82
N HIS A 547 1.05 -37.39 28.70
CA HIS A 547 1.51 -38.11 27.52
C HIS A 547 2.65 -37.40 26.81
N LEU A 548 2.56 -36.08 26.65
CA LEU A 548 3.62 -35.24 26.07
C LEU A 548 4.90 -35.27 26.91
N ILE A 549 4.77 -35.25 28.24
CA ILE A 549 5.93 -35.32 29.14
C ILE A 549 6.61 -36.70 29.07
N LYS A 550 5.85 -37.79 28.91
CA LYS A 550 6.42 -39.14 28.73
C LYS A 550 7.22 -39.24 27.44
N ASP A 551 6.70 -38.72 26.33
CA ASP A 551 7.42 -38.73 25.05
C ASP A 551 8.70 -37.86 25.11
N MET A 552 8.65 -36.71 25.79
CA MET A 552 9.83 -35.87 26.00
C MET A 552 10.88 -36.51 26.91
N TYR A 553 10.47 -37.28 27.91
CA TYR A 553 11.42 -37.93 28.83
C TYR A 553 12.08 -39.18 28.23
N LEU A 554 11.40 -39.90 27.33
CA LEU A 554 12.01 -41.06 26.66
C LEU A 554 13.22 -40.66 25.81
N ASP A 555 13.15 -39.53 25.12
CA ASP A 555 14.20 -39.06 24.20
C ASP A 555 15.42 -38.49 24.94
N GLN A 556 15.20 -37.71 26.02
CA GLN A 556 16.30 -37.17 26.82
C GLN A 556 16.98 -38.21 27.72
N ALA A 557 16.25 -39.25 28.17
CA ALA A 557 16.84 -40.31 28.98
C ALA A 557 17.85 -41.14 28.19
N GLN A 558 17.60 -41.38 26.89
CA GLN A 558 18.54 -42.09 26.02
C GLN A 558 19.82 -41.30 25.76
N LEU A 559 19.75 -39.97 25.68
CA LEU A 559 20.90 -39.09 25.48
C LEU A 559 21.74 -38.89 26.76
N ARG A 560 21.10 -38.81 27.94
CA ARG A 560 21.82 -38.63 29.22
C ARG A 560 22.50 -39.90 29.73
N MET A 561 22.02 -41.08 29.33
CA MET A 561 22.53 -42.38 29.82
C MET A 561 23.57 -43.02 28.90
N GLN A 562 23.89 -42.42 27.75
CA GLN A 562 24.94 -42.94 26.86
C GLN A 562 26.30 -42.34 27.23
N ASP A 563 27.29 -43.22 27.45
CA ASP A 563 28.65 -42.77 27.63
C ASP A 563 29.17 -42.10 26.35
N PRO A 564 29.77 -40.90 26.44
CA PRO A 564 30.17 -40.12 25.27
C PRO A 564 31.20 -40.85 24.41
N ARG A 565 32.00 -41.74 25.01
CA ARG A 565 33.00 -42.55 24.30
C ARG A 565 32.35 -43.61 23.41
N GLU A 566 31.34 -44.30 23.90
CA GLU A 566 30.63 -45.33 23.12
C GLU A 566 29.82 -44.67 21.99
N ALA A 567 29.21 -43.51 22.27
CA ALA A 567 28.50 -42.73 21.27
C ALA A 567 29.43 -42.29 20.12
N LEU A 568 30.64 -41.82 20.42
CA LEU A 568 31.61 -41.42 19.40
C LEU A 568 32.16 -42.61 18.59
N LEU A 569 32.39 -43.76 19.24
CA LEU A 569 32.93 -44.96 18.58
C LEU A 569 31.98 -45.49 17.50
N LYS A 570 30.65 -45.38 17.70
CA LYS A 570 29.63 -45.76 16.70
C LYS A 570 29.74 -44.99 15.37
N TYR A 571 30.37 -43.81 15.37
CA TYR A 571 30.55 -42.99 14.18
C TYR A 571 31.96 -43.10 13.57
N ALA A 572 32.91 -43.77 14.23
CA ALA A 572 34.28 -43.94 13.74
C ALA A 572 34.30 -44.69 12.39
N ASP A 573 33.63 -45.85 12.32
CA ASP A 573 33.55 -46.66 11.09
C ASP A 573 32.85 -45.93 9.93
N LYS A 574 31.90 -45.04 10.25
CA LYS A 574 31.19 -44.23 9.25
C LYS A 574 32.08 -43.10 8.73
N ALA A 575 32.84 -42.46 9.62
CA ALA A 575 33.79 -41.42 9.27
C ALA A 575 34.96 -41.95 8.41
N GLU A 576 35.39 -43.19 8.63
CA GLU A 576 36.40 -43.85 7.79
C GLU A 576 35.88 -44.21 6.39
N LYS A 577 34.63 -44.67 6.30
CA LYS A 577 34.03 -45.11 5.02
C LYS A 577 33.58 -43.95 4.13
N ASP A 578 33.15 -42.83 4.70
CA ASP A 578 32.71 -41.64 3.95
C ASP A 578 33.26 -40.33 4.55
N PRO A 579 34.55 -40.01 4.32
CA PRO A 579 35.21 -38.83 4.87
C PRO A 579 34.83 -37.55 4.09
N ARG A 580 33.57 -37.14 4.17
CA ARG A 580 33.05 -35.97 3.44
C ARG A 580 33.71 -34.65 3.85
N TRP A 581 34.07 -34.49 5.13
CA TRP A 581 34.66 -33.27 5.69
C TRP A 581 36.16 -33.37 5.99
N THR A 582 36.73 -34.57 6.06
CA THR A 582 38.14 -34.81 6.43
C THR A 582 39.04 -35.15 5.24
N SER A 583 38.48 -35.33 4.04
CA SER A 583 39.20 -35.67 2.80
C SER A 583 40.38 -34.74 2.48
N ILE A 584 40.24 -33.43 2.73
CA ILE A 584 41.26 -32.41 2.48
C ILE A 584 42.47 -32.57 3.41
N TYR A 585 42.27 -33.13 4.60
CA TYR A 585 43.30 -33.25 5.65
C TYR A 585 43.92 -34.66 5.74
N ALA A 586 43.54 -35.59 4.85
CA ALA A 586 44.01 -36.98 4.89
C ALA A 586 45.55 -37.11 4.86
N LYS A 587 46.27 -36.14 4.26
CA LYS A 587 47.73 -36.13 4.18
C LYS A 587 48.41 -35.50 5.40
N THR A 588 47.73 -34.61 6.11
CA THR A 588 48.28 -33.81 7.23
C THR A 588 47.80 -34.28 8.60
N GLN A 589 46.88 -35.25 8.65
CA GLN A 589 46.32 -35.73 9.90
C GLN A 589 47.38 -36.49 10.73
N PRO A 590 47.58 -36.12 12.00
CA PRO A 590 48.52 -36.83 12.87
C PRO A 590 48.02 -38.26 13.12
N LYS A 591 48.93 -39.25 13.00
CA LYS A 591 48.64 -40.63 13.35
C LYS A 591 48.56 -40.75 14.87
N THR A 592 47.40 -41.14 15.40
CA THR A 592 47.23 -41.40 16.84
C THR A 592 48.05 -42.62 17.23
N ILE A 593 49.11 -42.41 18.02
CA ILE A 593 49.91 -43.49 18.62
C ILE A 593 49.30 -43.76 19.98
N TYR A 594 48.62 -44.89 20.14
CA TYR A 594 48.16 -45.35 21.45
C TYR A 594 49.34 -45.89 22.25
N SER A 595 49.37 -45.65 23.56
CA SER A 595 50.29 -46.35 24.45
C SER A 595 50.02 -47.84 24.34
N LYS A 596 51.04 -48.63 24.01
CA LYS A 596 50.95 -50.08 24.15
C LYS A 596 50.81 -50.35 25.65
N GLU A 597 49.69 -50.91 26.06
CA GLU A 597 49.53 -51.40 27.43
C GLU A 597 50.65 -52.39 27.69
N THR A 598 51.60 -51.99 28.55
CA THR A 598 52.48 -52.92 29.22
C THR A 598 51.59 -53.70 30.17
N GLY A 599 51.25 -54.93 29.77
CA GLY A 599 50.56 -55.86 30.65
C GLY A 599 51.46 -56.14 31.83
N ASP A 600 51.11 -55.55 32.97
CA ASP A 600 51.45 -55.97 34.32
C ASP A 600 50.47 -55.22 35.23
N GLU A 601 49.39 -55.91 35.61
CA GLU A 601 48.75 -55.88 36.94
C GLU A 601 47.43 -56.69 36.86
N GLU A 602 47.50 -57.90 37.43
CA GLU A 602 46.36 -58.76 37.80
C GLU A 602 45.51 -58.15 38.92
#